data_AF-A0A1D7XSB0-F1
#
_entry.id   AF-A0A1D7XSB0-F1
#
_cell.length_a   1.000
_cell.length_b   1.000
_cell.length_c   1.000
_cell.angle_alpha   90.00
_cell.angle_beta   90.00
_cell.angle_gamma   90.00
#
_symmetry.space_group_name_H-M   'P 1'
#
loop_
_entity.id
_entity.type
_entity.pdbx_description
1 polymer ?
#
loop_
_entity_poly.entity_id
_entity_poly.type
_entity_poly.pdbx_seq_one_letter_code
_entity_poly.pdbx_strand_id
1 'polypeptide(L)'
;MRNLFLLLFTTALGFGQEDNLDWILAQMMNNSIESYNILKLYNDLPNELSYTTHDGTEISTKKSSGTYSYLDLSSKESILKSMSVNIHEICHGLTSLYFFKEMKSNYLPHDFKDIRSYFYISDKNNYISIFKGIVFPSSELAKIIPEALITSRYETYIKGDSSTQVDGIIGLLDEFNAYYHSSKFSFDMLPIYKEIYPNDYLMEWVMDLQSKMTAYHEFDFWIKEYILHSKIYYPELYYEIMKKESAFRIYKDIRKKYKNLISKYSSVVENEKVKMKYYYNTEFWEDDYFRLINRLSNKKYDFINNLIKS
;
A
#
# COMPACT_ATOMS: atom_id res chain seq x y z
N MET A 1 -17.34 -9.83 74.52
CA MET A 1 -17.08 -8.40 74.21
C MET A 1 -16.48 -8.33 72.83
N ARG A 2 -17.08 -7.50 72.00
CA ARG A 2 -16.97 -7.38 70.55
C ARG A 2 -15.92 -6.31 70.27
N ASN A 3 -14.82 -6.64 69.59
CA ASN A 3 -13.93 -5.63 69.02
C ASN A 3 -13.84 -5.84 67.51
N LEU A 4 -14.40 -4.85 66.84
CA LEU A 4 -14.62 -4.70 65.40
C LEU A 4 -13.39 -3.97 64.84
N PHE A 5 -12.55 -4.63 64.06
CA PHE A 5 -11.57 -3.92 63.23
C PHE A 5 -12.18 -3.73 61.84
N LEU A 6 -12.50 -2.47 61.52
CA LEU A 6 -12.94 -2.05 60.21
C LEU A 6 -11.81 -2.26 59.18
N LEU A 7 -12.09 -3.05 58.16
CA LEU A 7 -11.38 -3.02 56.88
C LEU A 7 -11.71 -1.71 56.17
N LEU A 8 -10.71 -0.83 56.03
CA LEU A 8 -10.73 0.26 55.07
C LEU A 8 -10.49 -0.33 53.68
N PHE A 9 -11.55 -0.54 52.92
CA PHE A 9 -11.48 -0.70 51.47
C PHE A 9 -11.05 0.65 50.86
N THR A 10 -9.77 0.80 50.55
CA THR A 10 -9.34 1.81 49.59
C THR A 10 -9.78 1.34 48.21
N THR A 11 -10.79 1.99 47.65
CA THR A 11 -11.19 1.89 46.25
C THR A 11 -9.98 2.22 45.37
N ALA A 12 -9.32 1.20 44.84
CA ALA A 12 -8.43 1.37 43.70
C ALA A 12 -9.28 1.91 42.56
N LEU A 13 -9.03 3.18 42.19
CA LEU A 13 -9.49 3.76 40.94
C LEU A 13 -9.01 2.85 39.80
N GLY A 14 -9.93 2.06 39.26
CA GLY A 14 -9.70 1.32 38.03
C GLY A 14 -9.58 2.32 36.88
N PHE A 15 -8.37 2.80 36.63
CA PHE A 15 -8.02 3.29 35.30
C PHE A 15 -8.12 2.09 34.37
N GLY A 16 -9.19 2.01 33.59
CA GLY A 16 -9.36 0.98 32.57
C GLY A 16 -8.13 0.98 31.67
N GLN A 17 -7.56 -0.20 31.45
CA GLN A 17 -6.50 -0.41 30.47
C GLN A 17 -7.04 0.05 29.11
N GLU A 18 -6.42 1.07 28.52
CA GLU A 18 -6.71 1.54 27.16
C GLU A 18 -6.60 0.33 26.21
N ASP A 19 -7.65 0.04 25.43
CA ASP A 19 -7.59 -1.01 24.42
C ASP A 19 -6.55 -0.64 23.36
N ASN A 20 -5.71 -1.59 22.97
CA ASN A 20 -4.62 -1.32 22.02
C ASN A 20 -5.17 -0.83 20.67
N LEU A 21 -6.36 -1.30 20.28
CA LEU A 21 -7.06 -0.83 19.08
C LEU A 21 -7.45 0.66 19.20
N ASP A 22 -8.11 1.04 20.28
CA ASP A 22 -8.48 2.44 20.52
C ASP A 22 -7.25 3.34 20.56
N TRP A 23 -6.18 2.88 21.22
CA TRP A 23 -4.90 3.57 21.28
C TRP A 23 -4.33 3.85 19.88
N ILE A 24 -4.19 2.83 19.02
CA ILE A 24 -3.58 3.03 17.69
C ILE A 24 -4.46 3.91 16.80
N LEU A 25 -5.79 3.77 16.89
CA LEU A 25 -6.72 4.61 16.13
C LEU A 25 -6.61 6.08 16.54
N ALA A 26 -6.45 6.37 17.84
CA ALA A 26 -6.18 7.71 18.33
C ALA A 26 -4.84 8.25 17.80
N GLN A 27 -3.78 7.44 17.80
CA GLN A 27 -2.49 7.85 17.21
C GLN A 27 -2.60 8.13 15.72
N MET A 28 -3.39 7.34 14.99
CA MET A 28 -3.61 7.53 13.55
C MET A 28 -4.33 8.84 13.26
N MET A 29 -5.36 9.19 14.04
CA MET A 29 -6.06 10.47 13.86
C MET A 29 -5.12 11.67 14.02
N ASN A 30 -4.16 11.58 14.94
CA ASN A 30 -3.23 12.67 15.25
C ASN A 30 -2.05 12.75 14.28
N ASN A 31 -1.53 11.61 13.82
CA ASN A 31 -0.27 11.55 13.06
C ASN A 31 -0.46 11.17 11.58
N SER A 32 -1.48 10.35 11.26
CA SER A 32 -1.64 9.69 9.96
C SER A 32 -3.10 9.67 9.48
N ILE A 33 -3.73 10.85 9.40
CA ILE A 33 -5.17 10.99 9.10
C ILE A 33 -5.59 10.35 7.77
N GLU A 34 -4.71 10.35 6.75
CA GLU A 34 -4.99 9.71 5.45
C GLU A 34 -5.16 8.20 5.60
N SER A 35 -4.30 7.53 6.39
CA SER A 35 -4.43 6.11 6.70
C SER A 35 -5.64 5.79 7.57
N TYR A 36 -5.99 6.69 8.51
CA TYR A 36 -7.23 6.56 9.29
C TYR A 36 -8.46 6.61 8.37
N ASN A 37 -8.46 7.54 7.40
CA ASN A 37 -9.54 7.68 6.44
C ASN A 37 -9.69 6.44 5.56
N ILE A 38 -8.60 5.76 5.18
CA ILE A 38 -8.64 4.47 4.47
C ILE A 38 -9.42 3.42 5.27
N LEU A 39 -9.08 3.24 6.56
CA LEU A 39 -9.76 2.28 7.42
C LEU A 39 -11.23 2.64 7.59
N LYS A 40 -11.54 3.92 7.81
CA LYS A 40 -12.91 4.41 7.92
C LYS A 40 -13.71 4.15 6.64
N LEU A 41 -13.16 4.51 5.48
CA LEU A 41 -13.80 4.29 4.19
C LEU A 41 -14.15 2.82 3.97
N TYR A 42 -13.23 1.91 4.30
CA TYR A 42 -13.48 0.48 4.18
C TYR A 42 -14.51 -0.01 5.20
N ASN A 43 -14.41 0.44 6.45
CA ASN A 43 -15.33 0.07 7.52
C ASN A 43 -16.78 0.46 7.18
N ASP A 44 -16.97 1.64 6.60
CA ASP A 44 -18.27 2.19 6.21
C ASP A 44 -18.89 1.47 4.98
N LEU A 45 -18.14 0.62 4.27
CA LEU A 45 -18.69 -0.21 3.21
C LEU A 45 -19.61 -1.31 3.78
N PRO A 46 -20.73 -1.62 3.11
CA PRO A 46 -21.50 -2.83 3.40
C PRO A 46 -20.64 -4.10 3.29
N ASN A 47 -21.00 -5.15 4.03
CA ASN A 47 -20.33 -6.45 3.93
C ASN A 47 -20.52 -7.09 2.56
N GLU A 48 -21.66 -6.84 1.92
CA GLU A 48 -22.03 -7.32 0.61
C GLU A 48 -22.51 -6.15 -0.26
N LEU A 49 -22.07 -6.11 -1.50
CA LEU A 49 -22.44 -5.12 -2.49
C LEU A 49 -22.86 -5.84 -3.76
N SER A 50 -23.96 -5.41 -4.38
CA SER A 50 -24.36 -5.84 -5.70
C SER A 50 -24.86 -4.67 -6.55
N TYR A 51 -24.78 -4.83 -7.86
CA TYR A 51 -25.44 -3.97 -8.84
C TYR A 51 -25.94 -4.83 -10.01
N THR A 52 -26.91 -4.28 -10.74
CA THR A 52 -27.46 -4.90 -11.96
C THR A 52 -26.86 -4.21 -13.18
N THR A 53 -26.32 -4.99 -14.11
CA THR A 53 -25.81 -4.50 -15.41
C THR A 53 -26.97 -4.16 -16.37
N HIS A 54 -26.67 -3.47 -17.47
CA HIS A 54 -27.68 -3.06 -18.48
C HIS A 54 -28.48 -4.23 -19.07
N ASP A 55 -27.89 -5.42 -19.17
CA ASP A 55 -28.49 -6.64 -19.68
C ASP A 55 -29.30 -7.41 -18.60
N GLY A 56 -29.40 -6.87 -17.39
CA GLY A 56 -30.19 -7.44 -16.30
C GLY A 56 -29.45 -8.44 -15.41
N THR A 57 -28.15 -8.67 -15.63
CA THR A 57 -27.33 -9.57 -14.80
C THR A 57 -27.00 -8.90 -13.45
N GLU A 58 -27.21 -9.60 -12.34
CA GLU A 58 -26.74 -9.15 -11.02
C GLU A 58 -25.30 -9.61 -10.80
N ILE A 59 -24.43 -8.66 -10.44
CA ILE A 59 -23.05 -8.92 -10.08
C ILE A 59 -22.87 -8.48 -8.63
N SER A 60 -22.36 -9.38 -7.79
CA SER A 60 -22.12 -9.12 -6.38
C SER A 60 -20.67 -9.35 -5.98
N THR A 61 -20.28 -8.72 -4.86
CA THR A 61 -19.00 -8.87 -4.19
C THR A 61 -19.20 -8.76 -2.69
N LYS A 62 -18.22 -9.20 -1.91
CA LYS A 62 -18.24 -9.14 -0.45
C LYS A 62 -16.87 -8.84 0.12
N LYS A 63 -16.85 -8.27 1.33
CA LYS A 63 -15.62 -8.10 2.10
C LYS A 63 -14.91 -9.46 2.28
N SER A 64 -13.65 -9.53 1.89
CA SER A 64 -12.79 -10.69 2.12
C SER A 64 -12.33 -10.79 3.57
N SER A 65 -12.24 -9.66 4.28
CA SER A 65 -11.79 -9.57 5.66
C SER A 65 -12.52 -8.45 6.41
N GLY A 66 -12.48 -8.48 7.74
CA GLY A 66 -12.86 -7.32 8.56
C GLY A 66 -11.80 -6.22 8.48
N THR A 67 -12.17 -4.99 8.83
CA THR A 67 -11.29 -3.79 8.79
C THR A 67 -9.99 -3.97 9.59
N TYR A 68 -10.02 -4.81 10.63
CA TYR A 68 -8.92 -4.98 11.59
C TYR A 68 -8.41 -6.44 11.64
N SER A 69 -8.70 -7.25 10.63
CA SER A 69 -8.42 -8.69 10.63
C SER A 69 -6.93 -9.05 10.65
N TYR A 70 -6.04 -8.11 10.31
CA TYR A 70 -4.60 -8.35 10.24
C TYR A 70 -3.83 -7.70 11.39
N LEU A 71 -4.54 -7.20 12.41
CA LEU A 71 -3.90 -6.61 13.58
C LEU A 71 -3.45 -7.66 14.60
N ASP A 72 -2.25 -7.47 15.11
CA ASP A 72 -1.78 -8.12 16.32
C ASP A 72 -1.99 -7.17 17.50
N LEU A 73 -3.02 -7.47 18.30
CA LEU A 73 -3.44 -6.66 19.44
C LEU A 73 -2.65 -6.96 20.73
N SER A 74 -1.61 -7.81 20.68
CA SER A 74 -0.89 -8.27 21.87
C SER A 74 -0.14 -7.16 22.62
N SER A 75 0.31 -6.11 21.93
CA SER A 75 1.03 -4.99 22.52
C SER A 75 0.94 -3.74 21.65
N LYS A 76 1.32 -2.56 22.21
CA LYS A 76 1.45 -1.31 21.45
C LYS A 76 2.49 -1.41 20.32
N GLU A 77 3.55 -2.20 20.54
CA GLU A 77 4.60 -2.47 19.56
C GLU A 77 4.07 -3.35 18.41
N SER A 78 3.39 -4.43 18.76
CA SER A 78 2.81 -5.38 17.80
C SER A 78 1.73 -4.73 16.95
N ILE A 79 0.85 -3.92 17.56
CA ILE A 79 -0.23 -3.26 16.82
C ILE A 79 0.31 -2.14 15.93
N LEU A 80 1.35 -1.41 16.34
CA LEU A 80 2.01 -0.41 15.50
C LEU A 80 2.58 -1.05 14.23
N LYS A 81 3.29 -2.18 14.36
CA LYS A 81 3.88 -2.89 13.21
C LYS A 81 2.80 -3.55 12.33
N SER A 82 1.87 -4.29 12.94
CA SER A 82 0.81 -5.00 12.20
C SER A 82 -0.21 -4.06 11.53
N MET A 83 -0.41 -2.83 12.04
CA MET A 83 -1.28 -1.84 11.40
C MET A 83 -0.82 -1.45 9.99
N SER A 84 0.50 -1.43 9.73
CA SER A 84 1.01 -1.19 8.38
C SER A 84 0.57 -2.29 7.41
N VAL A 85 0.64 -3.55 7.84
CA VAL A 85 0.14 -4.71 7.07
C VAL A 85 -1.37 -4.64 6.91
N ASN A 86 -2.10 -4.31 7.98
CA ASN A 86 -3.54 -4.16 7.90
C ASN A 86 -3.95 -3.09 6.88
N ILE A 87 -3.29 -1.94 6.83
CA ILE A 87 -3.55 -0.90 5.83
C ILE A 87 -3.28 -1.41 4.41
N HIS A 88 -2.22 -2.18 4.20
CA HIS A 88 -1.91 -2.79 2.91
C HIS A 88 -3.09 -3.67 2.42
N GLU A 89 -3.55 -4.59 3.27
CA GLU A 89 -4.67 -5.48 2.93
C GLU A 89 -6.00 -4.74 2.75
N ILE A 90 -6.25 -3.72 3.58
CA ILE A 90 -7.45 -2.87 3.44
C ILE A 90 -7.41 -2.03 2.16
N CYS A 91 -6.24 -1.65 1.65
CA CYS A 91 -6.13 -1.02 0.33
C CYS A 91 -6.63 -1.96 -0.77
N HIS A 92 -6.24 -3.24 -0.81
CA HIS A 92 -6.77 -4.23 -1.75
C HIS A 92 -8.29 -4.39 -1.62
N GLY A 93 -8.78 -4.43 -0.37
CA GLY A 93 -10.20 -4.46 -0.07
C GLY A 93 -10.96 -3.25 -0.62
N LEU A 94 -10.42 -2.04 -0.48
CA LEU A 94 -11.00 -0.84 -1.09
C LEU A 94 -10.95 -0.90 -2.61
N THR A 95 -9.84 -1.36 -3.18
CA THR A 95 -9.66 -1.43 -4.62
C THR A 95 -10.67 -2.32 -5.30
N SER A 96 -11.02 -3.44 -4.69
CA SER A 96 -12.06 -4.34 -5.17
C SER A 96 -13.48 -3.85 -4.89
N LEU A 97 -13.79 -3.39 -3.67
CA LEU A 97 -15.18 -3.15 -3.24
C LEU A 97 -15.70 -1.75 -3.55
N TYR A 98 -14.85 -0.73 -3.46
CA TYR A 98 -15.32 0.65 -3.57
C TYR A 98 -15.83 0.96 -4.98
N PHE A 99 -15.29 0.27 -6.00
CA PHE A 99 -15.84 0.28 -7.35
C PHE A 99 -17.33 -0.10 -7.38
N PHE A 100 -17.73 -1.16 -6.67
CA PHE A 100 -19.12 -1.63 -6.63
C PHE A 100 -20.06 -0.64 -5.94
N LYS A 101 -19.58 0.05 -4.90
CA LYS A 101 -20.33 1.14 -4.27
C LYS A 101 -20.60 2.27 -5.26
N GLU A 102 -19.57 2.73 -5.96
CA GLU A 102 -19.69 3.82 -6.94
C GLU A 102 -20.57 3.42 -8.14
N MET A 103 -20.46 2.17 -8.59
CA MET A 103 -21.32 1.59 -9.62
C MET A 103 -22.80 1.64 -9.25
N LYS A 104 -23.14 1.25 -8.02
CA LYS A 104 -24.52 1.28 -7.52
C LYS A 104 -25.10 2.70 -7.52
N SER A 105 -24.28 3.71 -7.28
CA SER A 105 -24.71 5.11 -7.23
C SER A 105 -24.77 5.80 -8.60
N ASN A 106 -23.81 5.53 -9.48
CA ASN A 106 -23.60 6.33 -10.69
C ASN A 106 -23.81 5.59 -12.02
N TYR A 107 -23.91 4.25 -11.99
CA TYR A 107 -23.99 3.36 -13.15
C TYR A 107 -22.90 3.63 -14.22
N LEU A 108 -21.79 2.88 -14.17
CA LEU A 108 -20.71 2.98 -15.16
C LEU A 108 -20.74 1.78 -16.13
N PRO A 109 -21.06 1.97 -17.42
CA PRO A 109 -21.13 0.86 -18.38
C PRO A 109 -19.78 0.15 -18.57
N HIS A 110 -19.77 -1.18 -18.38
CA HIS A 110 -18.60 -2.05 -18.56
C HIS A 110 -19.03 -3.49 -18.87
N ASP A 111 -18.09 -4.28 -19.39
CA ASP A 111 -18.26 -5.71 -19.66
C ASP A 111 -17.70 -6.55 -18.50
N PHE A 112 -18.16 -7.80 -18.35
CA PHE A 112 -17.67 -8.72 -17.32
C PHE A 112 -16.15 -8.95 -17.37
N LYS A 113 -15.57 -8.90 -18.58
CA LYS A 113 -14.13 -9.06 -18.83
C LYS A 113 -13.28 -7.83 -18.49
N ASP A 114 -13.91 -6.68 -18.23
CA ASP A 114 -13.19 -5.46 -17.89
C ASP A 114 -12.62 -5.56 -16.48
N ILE A 115 -11.37 -5.13 -16.31
CA ILE A 115 -10.76 -5.05 -14.98
C ILE A 115 -11.27 -3.79 -14.31
N ARG A 116 -11.89 -3.98 -13.14
CA ARG A 116 -12.60 -2.94 -12.40
C ARG A 116 -11.86 -2.70 -11.10
N SER A 117 -11.45 -1.46 -10.88
CA SER A 117 -10.65 -1.12 -9.72
C SER A 117 -10.97 0.27 -9.22
N TYR A 118 -10.81 0.46 -7.93
CA TYR A 118 -10.77 1.77 -7.30
C TYR A 118 -9.36 2.00 -6.74
N PHE A 119 -8.75 3.14 -7.04
CA PHE A 119 -7.47 3.50 -6.44
C PHE A 119 -7.69 4.70 -5.53
N TYR A 120 -7.63 4.45 -4.22
CA TYR A 120 -7.50 5.52 -3.25
C TYR A 120 -6.08 6.09 -3.36
N ILE A 121 -5.93 7.34 -3.80
CA ILE A 121 -4.62 8.01 -3.90
C ILE A 121 -4.48 9.10 -2.82
N SER A 122 -5.61 9.73 -2.45
CA SER A 122 -5.79 10.63 -1.30
C SER A 122 -7.24 11.10 -1.21
N ASP A 123 -7.61 11.77 -0.12
CA ASP A 123 -8.95 12.37 0.05
C ASP A 123 -9.44 13.25 -1.11
N LYS A 124 -8.55 13.83 -1.92
CA LYS A 124 -8.89 14.74 -3.02
C LYS A 124 -8.67 14.19 -4.42
N ASN A 125 -8.04 13.02 -4.54
CA ASN A 125 -7.67 12.45 -5.83
C ASN A 125 -7.80 10.94 -5.70
N ASN A 126 -8.80 10.36 -6.35
CA ASN A 126 -9.06 8.92 -6.37
C ASN A 126 -9.52 8.55 -7.77
N TYR A 127 -9.23 7.31 -8.18
CA TYR A 127 -9.59 6.83 -9.51
C TYR A 127 -10.59 5.70 -9.41
N ILE A 128 -11.66 5.79 -10.19
CA ILE A 128 -12.50 4.64 -10.54
C ILE A 128 -12.04 4.24 -11.94
N SER A 129 -11.43 3.07 -12.06
CA SER A 129 -10.85 2.59 -13.31
C SER A 129 -11.65 1.42 -13.85
N ILE A 130 -12.06 1.54 -15.12
CA ILE A 130 -12.55 0.44 -15.94
C ILE A 130 -11.52 0.25 -17.04
N PHE A 131 -10.63 -0.73 -16.85
CA PHE A 131 -9.57 -1.00 -17.79
C PHE A 131 -10.06 -1.99 -18.86
N LYS A 132 -10.15 -1.50 -20.10
CA LYS A 132 -10.74 -2.23 -21.23
C LYS A 132 -9.62 -2.82 -22.09
N GLY A 133 -9.09 -3.96 -21.67
CA GLY A 133 -8.01 -4.63 -22.42
C GLY A 133 -7.70 -6.02 -21.91
N ILE A 134 -7.24 -6.89 -22.80
CA ILE A 134 -6.69 -8.19 -22.42
C ILE A 134 -5.27 -7.93 -21.90
N VAL A 135 -5.08 -8.12 -20.60
CA VAL A 135 -3.78 -8.06 -19.95
C VAL A 135 -3.04 -9.38 -20.11
N PHE A 136 -1.72 -9.37 -19.88
CA PHE A 136 -0.91 -10.58 -19.79
C PHE A 136 -0.43 -10.76 -18.34
N PRO A 137 -0.20 -12.01 -17.89
CA PRO A 137 0.25 -12.27 -16.53
C PRO A 137 1.65 -11.72 -16.30
N SER A 138 1.92 -11.17 -15.10
CA SER A 138 3.24 -10.62 -14.78
C SER A 138 4.38 -11.64 -14.91
N SER A 139 4.09 -12.94 -14.86
CA SER A 139 5.05 -14.02 -15.14
C SER A 139 5.64 -14.03 -16.55
N GLU A 140 5.02 -13.35 -17.54
CA GLU A 140 5.69 -13.13 -18.83
C GLU A 140 6.96 -12.29 -18.69
N LEU A 141 7.01 -11.39 -17.69
CA LEU A 141 8.20 -10.60 -17.39
C LEU A 141 9.36 -11.47 -16.90
N ALA A 142 9.10 -12.67 -16.39
CA ALA A 142 10.15 -13.56 -15.90
C ALA A 142 11.15 -13.96 -16.99
N LYS A 143 10.73 -13.95 -18.26
CA LYS A 143 11.59 -14.28 -19.41
C LYS A 143 12.51 -13.14 -19.83
N ILE A 144 12.23 -11.90 -19.39
CA ILE A 144 12.94 -10.70 -19.83
C ILE A 144 13.73 -10.02 -18.71
N ILE A 145 13.35 -10.23 -17.45
CA ILE A 145 14.07 -9.69 -16.30
C ILE A 145 15.36 -10.52 -16.11
N PRO A 146 16.56 -9.91 -16.23
CA PRO A 146 17.81 -10.60 -15.97
C PRO A 146 17.91 -11.09 -14.52
N GLU A 147 18.56 -12.23 -14.31
CA GLU A 147 18.76 -12.83 -12.97
C GLU A 147 19.36 -11.84 -11.95
N ALA A 148 20.31 -11.01 -12.37
CA ALA A 148 20.93 -9.99 -11.52
C ALA A 148 19.96 -8.89 -11.02
N LEU A 149 18.76 -8.81 -11.61
CA LEU A 149 17.69 -7.87 -11.26
C LEU A 149 16.49 -8.56 -10.59
N ILE A 150 16.64 -9.83 -10.21
CA ILE A 150 15.69 -10.48 -9.30
C ILE A 150 15.86 -9.88 -7.91
N THR A 151 14.72 -9.63 -7.26
CA THR A 151 14.61 -8.93 -5.97
C THR A 151 13.76 -9.76 -5.01
N SER A 152 13.73 -9.41 -3.74
CA SER A 152 13.06 -10.19 -2.69
C SER A 152 11.57 -10.47 -2.99
N ARG A 153 10.84 -9.51 -3.56
CA ARG A 153 9.41 -9.63 -3.85
C ARG A 153 9.10 -10.25 -5.23
N TYR A 154 10.12 -10.55 -6.03
CA TYR A 154 9.95 -11.04 -7.40
C TYR A 154 9.20 -12.39 -7.45
N GLU A 155 9.51 -13.31 -6.55
CA GLU A 155 8.85 -14.62 -6.52
C GLU A 155 7.36 -14.50 -6.18
N THR A 156 6.92 -13.45 -5.48
CA THR A 156 5.51 -13.21 -5.16
C THR A 156 4.75 -12.55 -6.33
N TYR A 157 5.33 -11.51 -6.94
CA TYR A 157 4.60 -10.65 -7.89
C TYR A 157 4.93 -10.89 -9.36
N ILE A 158 6.03 -11.56 -9.65
CA ILE A 158 6.37 -11.92 -11.03
C ILE A 158 6.08 -13.39 -11.27
N LYS A 159 6.60 -14.32 -10.44
CA LYS A 159 6.42 -15.77 -10.65
C LYS A 159 5.29 -16.42 -9.84
N GLY A 160 4.83 -15.77 -8.79
CA GLY A 160 3.86 -16.32 -7.85
C GLY A 160 2.44 -16.36 -8.40
N ASP A 161 1.47 -16.48 -7.51
CA ASP A 161 0.05 -16.62 -7.80
C ASP A 161 -0.79 -15.41 -7.33
N SER A 162 -0.14 -14.26 -7.10
CA SER A 162 -0.81 -13.00 -6.73
C SER A 162 -1.74 -12.46 -7.84
N SER A 163 -2.55 -11.46 -7.49
CA SER A 163 -3.47 -10.77 -8.42
C SER A 163 -2.77 -10.26 -9.69
N THR A 164 -1.48 -9.98 -9.62
CA THR A 164 -0.60 -9.57 -10.74
C THR A 164 -0.57 -10.57 -11.92
N GLN A 165 -0.97 -11.83 -11.70
CA GLN A 165 -1.07 -12.84 -12.75
C GLN A 165 -2.40 -12.76 -13.49
N VAL A 166 -3.47 -12.33 -12.83
CA VAL A 166 -4.81 -12.23 -13.41
C VAL A 166 -5.05 -10.83 -13.97
N ASP A 167 -4.71 -9.80 -13.20
CA ASP A 167 -4.99 -8.40 -13.51
C ASP A 167 -3.80 -7.68 -14.17
N GLY A 168 -2.68 -8.37 -14.37
CA GLY A 168 -1.48 -7.87 -15.06
C GLY A 168 -1.02 -6.52 -14.49
N ILE A 169 -0.95 -5.50 -15.36
CA ILE A 169 -0.55 -4.15 -14.96
C ILE A 169 -1.47 -3.53 -13.89
N ILE A 170 -2.75 -3.85 -13.87
CA ILE A 170 -3.66 -3.32 -12.84
C ILE A 170 -3.36 -3.96 -11.49
N GLY A 171 -3.08 -5.27 -11.44
CA GLY A 171 -2.62 -5.95 -10.24
C GLY A 171 -1.28 -5.37 -9.73
N LEU A 172 -0.33 -5.09 -10.63
CA LEU A 172 0.92 -4.42 -10.25
C LEU A 172 0.69 -3.01 -9.67
N LEU A 173 -0.32 -2.28 -10.17
CA LEU A 173 -0.68 -0.97 -9.63
C LEU A 173 -1.37 -1.06 -8.27
N ASP A 174 -2.18 -2.09 -8.05
CA ASP A 174 -2.86 -2.35 -6.78
C ASP A 174 -1.83 -2.57 -5.67
N GLU A 175 -0.89 -3.48 -5.89
CA GLU A 175 0.26 -3.72 -5.00
C GLU A 175 1.07 -2.44 -4.76
N PHE A 176 1.39 -1.71 -5.84
CA PHE A 176 2.19 -0.50 -5.73
C PHE A 176 1.49 0.58 -4.88
N ASN A 177 0.17 0.70 -5.00
CA ASN A 177 -0.64 1.60 -4.19
C ASN A 177 -0.73 1.14 -2.72
N ALA A 178 -0.95 -0.16 -2.49
CA ALA A 178 -1.02 -0.74 -1.16
C ALA A 178 0.30 -0.56 -0.38
N TYR A 179 1.44 -0.78 -1.03
CA TYR A 179 2.76 -0.49 -0.45
C TYR A 179 3.00 1.00 -0.17
N TYR A 180 2.49 1.89 -1.03
CA TYR A 180 2.59 3.33 -0.77
C TYR A 180 1.87 3.71 0.53
N HIS A 181 0.63 3.26 0.71
CA HIS A 181 -0.17 3.60 1.91
C HIS A 181 0.35 2.94 3.17
N SER A 182 0.80 1.69 3.11
CA SER A 182 1.42 1.00 4.26
C SER A 182 2.74 1.67 4.68
N SER A 183 3.55 2.11 3.72
CA SER A 183 4.77 2.88 3.97
C SER A 183 4.45 4.25 4.55
N LYS A 184 3.44 4.92 4.02
CA LYS A 184 3.05 6.26 4.48
C LYS A 184 2.61 6.25 5.94
N PHE A 185 1.80 5.27 6.33
CA PHE A 185 1.44 5.07 7.75
C PHE A 185 2.67 4.94 8.64
N SER A 186 3.56 4.00 8.28
CA SER A 186 4.74 3.71 9.09
C SER A 186 5.66 4.95 9.18
N PHE A 187 5.78 5.70 8.08
CA PHE A 187 6.52 6.96 8.04
C PHE A 187 5.92 8.03 8.94
N ASP A 188 4.61 8.25 8.86
CA ASP A 188 3.89 9.26 9.66
C ASP A 188 3.94 8.93 11.16
N MET A 189 4.09 7.66 11.53
CA MET A 189 4.15 7.18 12.91
C MET A 189 5.52 7.31 13.59
N LEU A 190 6.50 7.97 12.98
CA LEU A 190 7.80 8.22 13.62
C LEU A 190 7.71 8.80 15.05
N PRO A 191 6.81 9.75 15.38
CA PRO A 191 6.65 10.22 16.76
C PRO A 191 6.32 9.09 17.75
N ILE A 192 5.51 8.12 17.33
CA ILE A 192 5.13 6.97 18.17
C ILE A 192 6.29 6.00 18.33
N TYR A 193 7.10 5.80 17.28
CA TYR A 193 8.35 5.05 17.40
C TYR A 193 9.30 5.70 18.42
N LYS A 194 9.39 7.05 18.46
CA LYS A 194 10.20 7.78 19.47
C LYS A 194 9.69 7.58 20.89
N GLU A 195 8.37 7.45 21.07
CA GLU A 195 7.76 7.20 22.38
C GLU A 195 7.98 5.76 22.86
N ILE A 196 7.78 4.78 21.99
CA ILE A 196 7.85 3.35 22.34
C ILE A 196 9.30 2.86 22.45
N TYR A 197 10.20 3.37 21.59
CA TYR A 197 11.60 2.95 21.52
C TYR A 197 12.54 4.14 21.77
N PRO A 198 12.53 4.78 22.95
CA PRO A 198 13.23 6.05 23.17
C PRO A 198 14.75 6.00 22.91
N ASN A 199 15.37 4.82 22.97
CA ASN A 199 16.81 4.63 22.72
C ASN A 199 17.13 4.09 21.32
N ASP A 200 16.17 3.47 20.63
CA ASP A 200 16.39 2.71 19.39
C ASP A 200 15.36 3.01 18.29
N TYR A 201 14.55 4.07 18.44
CA TYR A 201 13.43 4.37 17.53
C TYR A 201 13.84 4.46 16.07
N LEU A 202 15.04 4.99 15.78
CA LEU A 202 15.52 5.13 14.41
C LEU A 202 15.79 3.76 13.80
N MET A 203 16.28 2.80 14.59
CA MET A 203 16.48 1.42 14.17
C MET A 203 15.15 0.74 13.88
N GLU A 204 14.25 0.76 14.85
CA GLU A 204 12.94 0.12 14.72
C GLU A 204 12.11 0.69 13.57
N TRP A 205 12.10 2.01 13.43
CA TRP A 205 11.38 2.69 12.35
C TRP A 205 11.96 2.40 10.97
N VAL A 206 13.29 2.39 10.83
CA VAL A 206 13.93 2.02 9.56
C VAL A 206 13.71 0.55 9.23
N MET A 207 13.83 -0.36 10.20
CA MET A 207 13.61 -1.79 9.96
C MET A 207 12.19 -2.07 9.46
N ASP A 208 11.20 -1.33 9.97
CA ASP A 208 9.80 -1.42 9.51
C ASP A 208 9.58 -0.81 8.11
N LEU A 209 10.40 0.16 7.70
CA LEU A 209 10.21 0.91 6.46
C LEU A 209 11.08 0.45 5.29
N GLN A 210 12.34 0.04 5.52
CA GLN A 210 13.35 -0.13 4.48
C GLN A 210 12.88 -1.05 3.34
N SER A 211 12.19 -2.13 3.68
CA SER A 211 11.69 -3.09 2.71
C SER A 211 10.54 -2.50 1.89
N LYS A 212 9.61 -1.81 2.55
CA LYS A 212 8.48 -1.16 1.89
C LYS A 212 8.97 -0.03 0.99
N MET A 213 9.92 0.77 1.46
CA MET A 213 10.58 1.82 0.68
C MET A 213 11.34 1.24 -0.53
N THR A 214 11.93 0.05 -0.40
CA THR A 214 12.55 -0.68 -1.53
C THR A 214 11.50 -1.14 -2.55
N ALA A 215 10.30 -1.53 -2.10
CA ALA A 215 9.19 -1.90 -2.97
C ALA A 215 8.84 -0.81 -4.00
N TYR A 216 9.05 0.48 -3.68
CA TYR A 216 8.89 1.54 -4.68
C TYR A 216 9.71 1.29 -5.95
N HIS A 217 10.97 0.88 -5.79
CA HIS A 217 11.87 0.65 -6.91
C HIS A 217 11.56 -0.64 -7.65
N GLU A 218 11.12 -1.69 -6.93
CA GLU A 218 10.72 -2.97 -7.52
C GLU A 218 9.51 -2.77 -8.43
N PHE A 219 8.43 -2.16 -7.93
CA PHE A 219 7.23 -1.91 -8.72
C PHE A 219 7.45 -0.85 -9.81
N ASP A 220 8.24 0.21 -9.59
CA ASP A 220 8.62 1.16 -10.66
C ASP A 220 9.32 0.42 -11.82
N PHE A 221 10.19 -0.53 -11.51
CA PHE A 221 10.89 -1.36 -12.49
C PHE A 221 9.94 -2.29 -13.23
N TRP A 222 9.14 -3.09 -12.53
CA TRP A 222 8.25 -4.07 -13.15
C TRP A 222 7.15 -3.44 -13.99
N ILE A 223 6.54 -2.35 -13.52
CA ILE A 223 5.53 -1.62 -14.30
C ILE A 223 6.16 -1.05 -15.59
N LYS A 224 7.38 -0.54 -15.53
CA LYS A 224 8.11 -0.07 -16.73
C LYS A 224 8.45 -1.23 -17.68
N GLU A 225 8.90 -2.38 -17.17
CA GLU A 225 9.10 -3.56 -18.02
C GLU A 225 7.79 -4.00 -18.67
N TYR A 226 6.69 -4.01 -17.93
CA TYR A 226 5.37 -4.35 -18.43
C TYR A 226 4.95 -3.43 -19.59
N ILE A 227 5.09 -2.11 -19.41
CA ILE A 227 4.77 -1.11 -20.45
C ILE A 227 5.68 -1.26 -21.69
N LEU A 228 6.98 -1.53 -21.49
CA LEU A 228 7.89 -1.74 -22.61
C LEU A 228 7.59 -3.04 -23.36
N HIS A 229 7.26 -4.11 -22.63
CA HIS A 229 6.90 -5.39 -23.21
C HIS A 229 5.58 -5.29 -24.00
N SER A 230 4.57 -4.64 -23.43
CA SER A 230 3.30 -4.40 -24.14
C SER A 230 3.50 -3.56 -25.39
N LYS A 231 4.36 -2.54 -25.36
CA LYS A 231 4.68 -1.73 -26.54
C LYS A 231 5.19 -2.56 -27.73
N ILE A 232 5.94 -3.64 -27.47
CA ILE A 232 6.58 -4.46 -28.50
C ILE A 232 5.66 -5.61 -28.94
N TYR A 233 5.04 -6.31 -27.99
CA TYR A 233 4.35 -7.58 -28.26
C TYR A 233 2.81 -7.48 -28.17
N TYR A 234 2.29 -6.47 -27.47
CA TYR A 234 0.85 -6.27 -27.23
C TYR A 234 0.44 -4.81 -27.48
N PRO A 235 0.58 -4.29 -28.71
CA PRO A 235 0.43 -2.85 -29.00
C PRO A 235 -0.96 -2.30 -28.63
N GLU A 236 -2.03 -3.08 -28.79
CA GLU A 236 -3.38 -2.68 -28.37
C GLU A 236 -3.46 -2.44 -26.86
N LEU A 237 -2.91 -3.36 -26.06
CA LEU A 237 -2.81 -3.21 -24.62
C LEU A 237 -1.95 -1.99 -24.24
N TYR A 238 -0.84 -1.77 -24.94
CA TYR A 238 -0.03 -0.56 -24.74
C TYR A 238 -0.85 0.72 -24.97
N TYR A 239 -1.62 0.81 -26.06
CA TYR A 239 -2.47 1.98 -26.30
C TYR A 239 -3.54 2.15 -25.23
N GLU A 240 -4.12 1.05 -24.71
CA GLU A 240 -5.07 1.11 -23.59
C GLU A 240 -4.43 1.68 -22.33
N ILE A 241 -3.23 1.20 -21.97
CA ILE A 241 -2.46 1.68 -20.81
C ILE A 241 -2.22 3.18 -20.90
N MET A 242 -1.88 3.67 -22.10
CA MET A 242 -1.45 5.05 -22.34
C MET A 242 -2.60 6.06 -22.51
N LYS A 243 -3.87 5.63 -22.50
CA LYS A 243 -5.01 6.57 -22.55
C LYS A 243 -4.99 7.56 -21.37
N LYS A 244 -5.50 8.76 -21.63
CA LYS A 244 -5.43 9.94 -20.73
C LYS A 244 -5.84 9.68 -19.27
N GLU A 245 -6.82 8.81 -19.04
CA GLU A 245 -7.37 8.48 -17.71
C GLU A 245 -7.28 6.97 -17.39
N SER A 246 -6.26 6.29 -17.93
CA SER A 246 -6.06 4.84 -17.78
C SER A 246 -4.89 4.51 -16.85
N ALA A 247 -4.40 3.26 -16.90
CA ALA A 247 -3.36 2.71 -16.02
C ALA A 247 -2.11 3.62 -15.91
N PHE A 248 -1.65 4.24 -17.00
CA PHE A 248 -0.48 5.11 -16.96
C PHE A 248 -0.69 6.38 -16.11
N ARG A 249 -1.92 6.93 -16.08
CA ARG A 249 -2.27 8.09 -15.26
C ARG A 249 -2.21 7.74 -13.77
N ILE A 250 -2.79 6.59 -13.41
CA ILE A 250 -2.81 6.04 -12.05
C ILE A 250 -1.38 5.79 -11.57
N TYR A 251 -0.59 5.09 -12.39
CA TYR A 251 0.84 4.85 -12.17
C TYR A 251 1.60 6.15 -11.88
N LYS A 252 1.44 7.17 -12.72
CA LYS A 252 2.14 8.47 -12.57
C LYS A 252 1.83 9.13 -11.22
N ASP A 253 0.59 9.07 -10.77
CA ASP A 253 0.17 9.70 -9.52
C ASP A 253 0.63 8.93 -8.27
N ILE A 254 0.49 7.59 -8.25
CA ILE A 254 1.03 6.75 -7.17
C ILE A 254 2.54 6.95 -7.09
N ARG A 255 3.23 6.83 -8.22
CA ARG A 255 4.69 6.97 -8.31
C ARG A 255 5.16 8.32 -7.82
N LYS A 256 4.46 9.42 -8.16
CA LYS A 256 4.83 10.78 -7.73
C LYS A 256 4.76 10.90 -6.21
N LYS A 257 3.68 10.40 -5.59
CA LYS A 257 3.49 10.42 -4.14
C LYS A 257 4.51 9.54 -3.43
N TYR A 258 4.71 8.33 -3.91
CA TYR A 258 5.63 7.40 -3.31
C TYR A 258 7.09 7.88 -3.43
N LYS A 259 7.49 8.42 -4.60
CA LYS A 259 8.81 9.06 -4.76
C LYS A 259 9.03 10.22 -3.79
N ASN A 260 8.01 11.03 -3.53
CA ASN A 260 8.07 12.10 -2.54
C ASN A 260 8.29 11.54 -1.13
N LEU A 261 7.53 10.49 -0.77
CA LEU A 261 7.70 9.78 0.50
C LEU A 261 9.11 9.22 0.67
N ILE A 262 9.67 8.57 -0.36
CA ILE A 262 11.06 8.09 -0.39
C ILE A 262 12.05 9.22 -0.10
N SER A 263 11.88 10.36 -0.77
CA SER A 263 12.79 11.51 -0.61
C SER A 263 12.71 12.09 0.81
N LYS A 264 11.51 12.14 1.39
CA LYS A 264 11.29 12.55 2.79
C LYS A 264 11.91 11.57 3.77
N TYR A 265 11.69 10.27 3.56
CA TYR A 265 12.30 9.20 4.34
C TYR A 265 13.81 9.34 4.39
N SER A 266 14.50 9.41 3.23
CA SER A 266 15.96 9.61 3.19
C SER A 266 16.40 10.83 3.99
N SER A 267 15.69 11.96 3.83
CA SER A 267 16.04 13.21 4.50
C SER A 267 15.87 13.12 6.03
N VAL A 268 14.77 12.52 6.50
CA VAL A 268 14.53 12.32 7.94
C VAL A 268 15.59 11.40 8.53
N VAL A 269 15.84 10.31 7.85
CA VAL A 269 16.80 9.29 8.24
C VAL A 269 18.22 9.87 8.36
N GLU A 270 18.69 10.65 7.39
CA GLU A 270 19.97 11.37 7.46
C GLU A 270 20.04 12.35 8.64
N ASN A 271 18.96 13.11 8.87
CA ASN A 271 18.90 14.08 9.96
C ASN A 271 18.88 13.42 11.36
N GLU A 272 18.18 12.29 11.52
CA GLU A 272 18.10 11.58 12.79
C GLU A 272 19.39 10.79 13.09
N LYS A 273 20.17 10.34 12.08
CA LYS A 273 21.51 9.74 12.29
C LYS A 273 22.47 10.65 13.06
N VAL A 274 22.37 11.95 12.86
CA VAL A 274 23.25 12.92 13.55
C VAL A 274 22.94 12.98 15.04
N LYS A 275 21.69 12.69 15.42
CA LYS A 275 21.20 12.78 16.80
C LYS A 275 21.27 11.45 17.56
N MET A 276 21.16 10.34 16.84
CA MET A 276 21.21 8.99 17.41
C MET A 276 22.22 8.11 16.68
N LYS A 277 23.07 7.43 17.46
CA LYS A 277 24.03 6.47 16.90
C LYS A 277 23.27 5.26 16.35
N TYR A 278 23.10 5.23 15.04
CA TYR A 278 22.58 4.08 14.32
C TYR A 278 23.66 2.98 14.29
N TYR A 279 23.37 1.82 14.86
CA TYR A 279 24.37 0.75 15.07
C TYR A 279 24.73 -0.05 13.80
N TYR A 280 24.09 0.24 12.66
CA TYR A 280 24.44 -0.36 11.37
C TYR A 280 25.39 0.54 10.58
N ASN A 281 26.53 -0.02 10.19
CA ASN A 281 27.56 0.65 9.37
C ASN A 281 27.17 0.78 7.88
N THR A 282 26.06 0.18 7.44
CA THR A 282 25.59 0.16 6.03
C THR A 282 24.21 0.81 5.87
N GLU A 283 23.89 1.14 4.61
CA GLU A 283 22.82 2.05 4.19
C GLU A 283 21.41 1.59 4.61
N PHE A 284 20.51 2.55 4.79
CA PHE A 284 19.11 2.35 5.22
C PHE A 284 18.18 1.81 4.13
N TRP A 285 18.79 1.08 3.19
CA TRP A 285 18.23 0.57 1.95
C TRP A 285 18.63 -0.90 1.82
N GLU A 286 17.73 -1.73 1.32
CA GLU A 286 18.09 -3.11 0.97
C GLU A 286 19.01 -3.13 -0.25
N ASP A 287 19.83 -4.17 -0.42
CA ASP A 287 20.76 -4.29 -1.55
C ASP A 287 20.07 -4.16 -2.93
N ASP A 288 18.79 -4.54 -3.00
CA ASP A 288 17.94 -4.44 -4.17
C ASP A 288 17.79 -2.98 -4.66
N TYR A 289 17.78 -2.01 -3.73
CA TYR A 289 17.70 -0.59 -4.03
C TYR A 289 18.79 -0.14 -5.00
N PHE A 290 20.06 -0.45 -4.72
CA PHE A 290 21.19 0.02 -5.52
C PHE A 290 21.18 -0.57 -6.93
N ARG A 291 20.84 -1.86 -7.04
CA ARG A 291 20.72 -2.54 -8.34
C ARG A 291 19.61 -1.94 -9.18
N LEU A 292 18.45 -1.67 -8.57
CA LEU A 292 17.27 -1.12 -9.24
C LEU A 292 17.42 0.35 -9.61
N ILE A 293 17.98 1.20 -8.74
CA ILE A 293 18.24 2.61 -9.07
C ILE A 293 19.16 2.71 -10.29
N ASN A 294 20.25 1.95 -10.30
CA ASN A 294 21.16 1.91 -11.44
C ASN A 294 20.42 1.44 -12.70
N ARG A 295 19.62 0.37 -12.60
CA ARG A 295 18.80 -0.12 -13.72
C ARG A 295 17.84 0.94 -14.24
N LEU A 296 17.07 1.59 -13.37
CA LEU A 296 16.03 2.58 -13.70
C LEU A 296 16.61 3.85 -14.36
N SER A 297 17.92 4.09 -14.24
CA SER A 297 18.63 5.16 -14.94
C SER A 297 18.97 4.84 -16.41
N ASN A 298 18.75 3.60 -16.85
CA ASN A 298 19.05 3.17 -18.21
C ASN A 298 18.18 3.89 -19.26
N LYS A 299 18.82 4.29 -20.38
CA LYS A 299 18.18 5.02 -21.49
C LYS A 299 16.92 4.34 -22.05
N LYS A 300 16.78 3.02 -21.90
CA LYS A 300 15.58 2.30 -22.35
C LYS A 300 14.29 2.82 -21.70
N TYR A 301 14.39 3.44 -20.53
CA TYR A 301 13.24 4.03 -19.82
C TYR A 301 13.02 5.51 -20.13
N ASP A 302 13.88 6.17 -20.91
CA ASP A 302 13.82 7.62 -21.14
C ASP A 302 12.47 8.05 -21.68
N PHE A 303 11.89 7.29 -22.61
CA PHE A 303 10.56 7.55 -23.15
C PHE A 303 9.48 7.61 -22.06
N ILE A 304 9.42 6.60 -21.19
CA ILE A 304 8.46 6.55 -20.08
C ILE A 304 8.77 7.67 -19.06
N ASN A 305 10.04 7.86 -18.72
CA ASN A 305 10.48 8.89 -17.78
C ASN A 305 10.13 10.30 -18.27
N ASN A 306 10.17 10.56 -19.58
CA ASN A 306 9.77 11.84 -20.16
C ASN A 306 8.26 12.06 -20.06
N LEU A 307 7.45 11.03 -20.30
CA LEU A 307 5.99 11.09 -20.14
C LEU A 307 5.56 11.29 -18.68
N ILE A 308 6.36 10.82 -17.72
CA ILE A 308 6.13 11.09 -16.29
C ILE A 308 6.40 12.56 -15.95
N LYS A 309 7.33 13.22 -16.66
CA LYS A 309 7.70 14.63 -16.42
C LYS A 309 6.74 15.63 -17.06
N SER A 310 6.22 15.33 -18.25
CA SER A 310 5.22 16.14 -18.97
C SER A 310 3.88 16.15 -18.26
#